data_AF-A0A9P0DUI6-F1
#
_entry.id   AF-A0A9P0DUI6-F1
#
_cell.length_a   1.000
_cell.length_b   1.000
_cell.length_c   1.000
_cell.angle_alpha   90.00
_cell.angle_beta   90.00
_cell.angle_gamma   90.00
#
_symmetry.space_group_name_H-M   'P 1'
#
loop_
_entity.id
_entity.type
_entity.pdbx_description
1 polymer ?
#
loop_
_entity_poly.entity_id
_entity_poly.type
_entity_poly.pdbx_seq_one_letter_code
_entity_poly.pdbx_strand_id
1 'polypeptide(L)'
;MLRLNTAPVFIHFPPKGKPKNADTMDIQRIGFGAETIAKWIAERTDNQIRVFRPPNYSGTFALIILFAIVAAFLYLRRNNLEFLYNKTMWGLGALFFCFAMTSGQMWNHIRGPPFIHKTGNGQIAYIHGSSQGQFVFETYIVMFLNGAVVLGMILLTESARGKGDPKKRKIFAVSGLVLLSVFFSLLLSVFRTKTQGYPYSFLFK
;
A
#
# COMPACT_ATOMS: atom_id res chain seq x y z
N MET A 1 -15.79 1.80 -37.44
CA MET A 1 -15.22 1.65 -36.08
C MET A 1 -16.35 1.36 -35.10
N LEU A 2 -16.21 0.38 -34.21
CA LEU A 2 -17.28 -0.22 -33.40
C LEU A 2 -17.92 0.68 -32.30
N ARG A 3 -17.57 1.98 -32.18
CA ARG A 3 -18.15 2.93 -31.20
C ARG A 3 -18.29 2.38 -29.76
N LEU A 4 -17.31 1.59 -29.31
CA LEU A 4 -17.27 1.06 -27.95
C LEU A 4 -16.53 2.05 -27.03
N ASN A 5 -17.12 2.36 -25.88
CA ASN A 5 -16.52 3.27 -24.89
C ASN A 5 -15.54 2.56 -23.94
N THR A 6 -15.62 1.23 -23.85
CA THR A 6 -14.80 0.39 -22.98
C THR A 6 -14.52 -0.95 -23.65
N ALA A 7 -13.44 -1.62 -23.25
CA ALA A 7 -13.14 -2.99 -23.60
C ALA A 7 -12.79 -3.76 -22.31
N PRO A 8 -13.20 -5.03 -22.17
CA PRO A 8 -14.03 -5.85 -23.07
C PRO A 8 -15.51 -5.40 -23.10
N VAL A 9 -16.30 -5.90 -24.06
CA VAL A 9 -17.77 -5.69 -24.14
C VAL A 9 -18.44 -7.04 -24.37
N PHE A 10 -19.46 -7.37 -23.57
CA PHE A 10 -20.25 -8.60 -23.74
C PHE A 10 -21.58 -8.26 -24.40
N ILE A 11 -21.86 -8.89 -25.55
CA ILE A 11 -23.11 -8.73 -26.30
C ILE A 11 -23.71 -10.12 -26.52
N HIS A 12 -24.97 -10.28 -26.13
CA HIS A 12 -25.75 -11.49 -26.37
C HIS A 12 -26.51 -11.36 -27.68
N PHE A 13 -26.46 -12.39 -28.53
CA PHE A 13 -27.21 -12.43 -29.79
C PHE A 13 -28.34 -13.45 -29.65
N PRO A 14 -29.61 -13.01 -29.55
CA PRO A 14 -30.72 -13.95 -29.39
C PRO A 14 -30.90 -14.82 -30.66
N PRO A 15 -31.32 -16.09 -30.51
CA PRO A 15 -31.50 -17.01 -31.64
C PRO A 15 -32.60 -16.59 -32.61
N LYS A 16 -33.50 -15.68 -32.20
CA LYS A 16 -34.52 -15.06 -33.07
C LYS A 16 -34.59 -13.56 -32.77
N GLY A 17 -34.47 -12.74 -33.82
CA GLY A 17 -34.63 -11.29 -33.77
C GLY A 17 -33.32 -10.49 -33.85
N LYS A 18 -33.44 -9.15 -33.90
CA LYS A 18 -32.28 -8.24 -33.87
C LYS A 18 -31.83 -8.01 -32.42
N PRO A 19 -30.51 -7.84 -32.17
CA PRO A 19 -30.00 -7.51 -30.84
C PRO A 19 -30.63 -6.23 -30.31
N LYS A 20 -31.09 -6.23 -29.06
CA LYS A 20 -31.61 -5.06 -28.37
C LYS A 20 -30.51 -4.42 -27.53
N ASN A 21 -30.67 -3.14 -27.18
CA ASN A 21 -29.72 -2.44 -26.30
C ASN A 21 -29.58 -3.12 -24.92
N ALA A 22 -30.60 -3.85 -24.47
CA ALA A 22 -30.56 -4.64 -23.22
C ALA A 22 -29.70 -5.92 -23.31
N ASP A 23 -29.34 -6.36 -24.52
CA ASP A 23 -28.47 -7.51 -24.77
C ASP A 23 -26.97 -7.14 -24.71
N THR A 24 -26.65 -5.88 -24.43
CA THR A 24 -25.28 -5.43 -24.14
C THR A 24 -25.09 -5.33 -22.63
N MET A 25 -24.10 -6.03 -22.08
CA MET A 25 -23.79 -5.95 -20.66
C MET A 25 -23.07 -4.64 -20.35
N ASP A 26 -23.63 -3.85 -19.43
CA ASP A 26 -22.96 -2.67 -18.89
C ASP A 26 -21.97 -3.08 -17.79
N ILE A 27 -20.72 -3.26 -18.20
CA ILE A 27 -19.63 -3.69 -17.31
C ILE A 27 -19.29 -2.60 -16.27
N GLN A 28 -19.50 -1.32 -16.58
CA GLN A 28 -19.21 -0.24 -15.64
C GLN A 28 -20.20 -0.24 -14.47
N ARG A 29 -21.47 -0.60 -14.74
CA ARG A 29 -22.52 -0.65 -13.71
C ARG A 29 -22.56 -1.98 -12.95
N ILE A 30 -22.36 -3.10 -13.63
CA ILE A 30 -22.61 -4.44 -13.07
C ILE A 30 -21.30 -5.13 -12.63
N GLY A 31 -20.15 -4.68 -13.14
CA GLY A 31 -18.83 -5.21 -12.81
C GLY A 31 -18.40 -6.39 -13.69
N PHE A 32 -17.12 -6.77 -13.58
CA PHE A 32 -16.45 -7.78 -14.42
C PHE A 32 -16.32 -9.17 -13.75
N GLY A 33 -17.04 -9.42 -12.65
CA GLY A 33 -16.98 -10.71 -11.96
C GLY A 33 -17.49 -11.86 -12.83
N ALA A 34 -16.80 -13.00 -12.82
CA ALA A 34 -17.22 -14.20 -13.56
C ALA A 34 -18.62 -14.66 -13.15
N GLU A 35 -18.98 -14.53 -11.87
CA GLU A 35 -20.31 -14.85 -11.33
C GLU A 35 -21.38 -13.91 -11.88
N THR A 36 -21.04 -12.62 -12.01
CA THR A 36 -21.93 -11.60 -12.58
C THR A 36 -22.21 -11.89 -14.06
N ILE A 37 -21.18 -12.24 -14.82
CA ILE A 37 -21.31 -12.60 -16.24
C ILE A 37 -22.14 -13.89 -16.37
N ALA A 38 -21.85 -14.91 -15.55
CA ALA A 38 -22.61 -16.16 -15.54
C ALA A 38 -24.10 -15.95 -15.20
N LYS A 39 -24.40 -15.10 -14.22
CA LYS A 39 -25.77 -14.73 -13.86
C LYS A 39 -26.45 -13.94 -14.98
N TRP A 40 -25.72 -13.01 -15.61
CA TRP A 40 -26.24 -12.24 -16.75
C TRP A 40 -26.61 -13.16 -17.91
N ILE A 41 -25.75 -14.14 -18.25
CA ILE A 41 -26.04 -15.16 -19.29
C ILE A 41 -27.23 -16.04 -18.88
N ALA A 42 -27.29 -16.50 -17.62
CA ALA A 42 -28.38 -17.34 -17.14
C ALA A 42 -29.75 -16.64 -17.27
N GLU A 43 -29.83 -15.36 -16.95
CA GLU A 43 -31.07 -14.56 -17.09
C GLU A 43 -31.54 -14.39 -18.55
N ARG A 44 -30.68 -14.55 -19.56
CA ARG A 44 -31.03 -14.36 -20.99
C ARG A 44 -31.17 -15.66 -21.77
N THR A 45 -30.45 -16.69 -21.35
CA THR A 45 -30.34 -17.97 -22.08
C THR A 45 -30.94 -19.14 -21.29
N ASP A 46 -31.42 -18.90 -20.07
CA ASP A 46 -31.89 -19.91 -19.09
C ASP A 46 -30.85 -20.99 -18.73
N ASN A 47 -29.61 -20.81 -19.22
CA ASN A 47 -28.49 -21.71 -19.00
C ASN A 47 -27.71 -21.28 -17.77
N GLN A 48 -27.80 -22.08 -16.71
CA GLN A 48 -27.04 -21.83 -15.47
C GLN A 48 -25.58 -22.26 -15.62
N ILE A 49 -24.68 -21.29 -15.78
CA ILE A 49 -23.23 -21.52 -15.79
C ILE A 49 -22.72 -21.55 -14.34
N ARG A 50 -22.14 -22.67 -13.93
CA ARG A 50 -21.45 -22.78 -12.63
C ARG A 50 -20.02 -22.26 -12.77
N VAL A 51 -19.72 -21.18 -12.07
CA VAL A 51 -18.36 -20.62 -12.02
C VAL A 51 -17.55 -21.42 -11.00
N PHE A 52 -16.59 -22.21 -11.47
CA PHE A 52 -15.64 -22.90 -10.62
C PHE A 52 -14.34 -22.09 -10.53
N ARG A 53 -13.97 -21.65 -9.33
CA ARG A 53 -12.65 -21.08 -9.07
C ARG A 53 -11.77 -22.21 -8.55
N PRO A 54 -10.72 -22.63 -9.28
CA PRO A 54 -9.83 -23.66 -8.76
C PRO A 54 -9.27 -23.21 -7.40
N PRO A 55 -9.27 -24.09 -6.39
CA PRO A 55 -8.71 -23.75 -5.09
C PRO A 55 -7.27 -23.29 -5.28
N ASN A 56 -6.95 -22.12 -4.72
CA ASN A 56 -5.62 -21.57 -4.81
C ASN A 56 -4.66 -22.31 -3.87
N TYR A 57 -4.08 -23.41 -4.35
CA TYR A 57 -3.08 -24.17 -3.61
C TYR A 57 -1.79 -23.38 -3.38
N SER A 58 -1.50 -22.32 -4.16
CA SER A 58 -0.27 -21.54 -4.01
C SER A 58 -0.20 -20.87 -2.64
N GLY A 59 -1.33 -20.39 -2.12
CA GLY A 59 -1.43 -19.80 -0.79
C GLY A 59 -1.13 -20.82 0.31
N THR A 60 -1.71 -22.02 0.21
CA THR A 60 -1.47 -23.11 1.16
C THR A 60 -0.03 -23.60 1.12
N PHE A 61 0.54 -23.81 -0.08
CA PHE A 61 1.94 -24.20 -0.23
C PHE A 61 2.89 -23.13 0.32
N ALA A 62 2.64 -21.84 0.06
CA ALA A 62 3.43 -20.75 0.62
C ALA A 62 3.40 -20.76 2.17
N LEU A 63 2.24 -21.05 2.75
CA LEU A 63 2.05 -21.14 4.20
C LEU A 63 2.81 -22.33 4.81
N ILE A 64 2.75 -23.50 4.17
CA ILE A 64 3.51 -24.70 4.58
C ILE A 64 5.01 -24.43 4.52
N ILE A 65 5.49 -23.83 3.42
CA ILE A 65 6.90 -23.47 3.24
C ILE A 65 7.33 -22.47 4.31
N LEU A 66 6.51 -21.46 4.61
CA LEU A 66 6.79 -20.49 5.67
C LEU A 66 6.97 -21.18 7.02
N PHE A 67 6.05 -22.07 7.40
CA PHE A 67 6.17 -22.83 8.65
C PHE A 67 7.40 -23.73 8.68
N ALA A 68 7.72 -24.39 7.56
CA ALA A 68 8.91 -25.23 7.44
C ALA A 68 10.21 -24.40 7.62
N ILE A 69 10.28 -23.21 7.02
CA ILE A 69 11.41 -22.29 7.16
C ILE A 69 11.54 -21.81 8.61
N VAL A 70 10.44 -21.41 9.24
CA VAL A 70 10.44 -20.96 10.63
C VAL A 70 10.87 -22.08 11.57
N ALA A 71 10.35 -23.29 11.38
CA ALA A 71 10.72 -24.47 12.16
C ALA A 71 12.20 -24.84 11.96
N ALA A 72 12.70 -24.84 10.72
CA ALA A 72 14.11 -25.11 10.41
C ALA A 72 15.03 -24.05 11.03
N PHE A 73 14.66 -22.77 10.95
CA PHE A 73 15.41 -21.68 11.56
C PHE A 73 15.48 -21.83 13.08
N LEU A 74 14.36 -22.08 13.74
CA LEU A 74 14.31 -22.32 15.18
C LEU A 74 15.10 -23.57 15.60
N TYR A 75 15.07 -24.62 14.79
CA TYR A 75 15.85 -25.83 15.04
C TYR A 75 17.36 -25.57 14.95
N LEU A 76 17.82 -24.89 13.89
CA LEU A 76 19.23 -24.54 13.69
C LEU A 76 19.74 -23.56 14.77
N ARG A 77 18.90 -22.64 15.23
CA ARG A 77 19.24 -21.65 16.26
C ARG A 77 18.80 -22.05 17.67
N ARG A 78 18.44 -23.31 17.92
CA ARG A 78 17.89 -23.79 19.21
C ARG A 78 18.72 -23.38 20.43
N ASN A 79 20.04 -23.34 20.31
CA ASN A 79 20.95 -22.99 21.40
C ASN A 79 21.24 -21.48 21.53
N ASN A 80 20.76 -20.65 20.61
CA ASN A 80 20.97 -19.19 20.60
C ASN A 80 19.68 -18.44 20.24
N LEU A 81 18.66 -18.62 21.09
CA LEU A 81 17.34 -17.99 21.00
C LEU A 81 17.26 -16.65 21.74
N GLU A 82 18.39 -16.08 22.17
CA GLU A 82 18.43 -14.81 22.92
C GLU A 82 17.76 -13.65 22.16
N PHE A 83 17.79 -13.69 20.83
CA PHE A 83 17.12 -12.70 19.98
C PHE A 83 15.59 -12.69 20.16
N LEU A 84 14.96 -13.83 20.44
CA LEU A 84 13.50 -13.93 20.65
C LEU A 84 13.08 -13.31 21.99
N TYR A 85 13.97 -13.30 22.98
CA TYR A 85 13.69 -12.70 24.28
C TYR A 85 13.97 -11.19 24.31
N ASN A 86 14.61 -10.65 23.27
CA ASN A 86 14.93 -9.23 23.17
C ASN A 86 13.67 -8.39 22.84
N LYS A 87 13.11 -7.72 23.86
CA LYS A 87 11.95 -6.83 23.71
C LYS A 87 12.19 -5.69 22.71
N THR A 88 13.42 -5.22 22.57
CA THR A 88 13.77 -4.13 21.64
C THR A 88 13.64 -4.58 20.19
N MET A 89 13.97 -5.84 19.88
CA MET A 89 13.75 -6.39 18.53
C MET A 89 12.27 -6.44 18.18
N TRP A 90 11.42 -6.90 19.09
CA TRP A 90 9.97 -6.91 18.89
C TRP A 90 9.40 -5.50 18.75
N GLY A 91 9.90 -4.54 19.54
CA GLY A 91 9.53 -3.13 19.43
C GLY A 91 9.90 -2.53 18.07
N LEU A 92 11.11 -2.79 17.58
CA LEU A 92 11.56 -2.36 16.25
C LEU A 92 10.75 -3.02 15.13
N GLY A 93 10.46 -4.32 15.25
CA GLY A 93 9.63 -5.05 14.29
C GLY A 93 8.20 -4.50 14.23
N ALA A 94 7.59 -4.22 15.38
CA ALA A 94 6.27 -3.60 15.46
C ALA A 94 6.25 -2.17 14.87
N LEU A 95 7.27 -1.36 15.15
CA LEU A 95 7.40 -0.02 14.56
C LEU A 95 7.52 -0.08 13.04
N PHE A 96 8.36 -0.98 12.51
CA PHE A 96 8.51 -1.16 11.07
C PHE A 96 7.20 -1.60 10.42
N PHE A 97 6.47 -2.52 11.04
CA PHE A 97 5.16 -2.95 10.58
C PHE A 97 4.16 -1.78 10.54
N CYS A 98 4.11 -0.97 11.60
CA CYS A 98 3.27 0.22 11.63
C CYS A 98 3.61 1.19 10.48
N PHE A 99 4.89 1.46 10.21
CA PHE A 99 5.29 2.35 9.11
C PHE A 99 4.94 1.79 7.73
N ALA A 100 5.07 0.47 7.54
CA ALA A 100 4.66 -0.19 6.30
C ALA A 100 3.15 -0.07 6.07
N MET A 101 2.35 -0.25 7.12
CA MET A 101 0.90 -0.19 7.00
C MET A 101 0.38 1.25 6.84
N THR A 102 0.95 2.22 7.56
CA THR A 102 0.53 3.62 7.48
C THR A 102 0.97 4.33 6.19
N SER A 103 2.05 3.89 5.56
CA SER A 103 2.56 4.49 4.31
C SER A 103 1.77 4.13 3.05
N GLY A 104 0.83 3.17 3.12
CA GLY A 104 -0.03 2.79 1.99
C GLY A 104 0.39 1.52 1.23
N GLN A 105 1.20 0.63 1.82
CA GLN A 105 1.64 -0.61 1.15
C GLN A 105 0.48 -1.51 0.71
N MET A 106 -0.63 -1.54 1.44
CA MET A 106 -1.83 -2.29 1.03
C MET A 106 -2.50 -1.69 -0.21
N TRP A 107 -2.47 -0.37 -0.37
CA TRP A 107 -2.98 0.28 -1.58
C TRP A 107 -2.14 -0.12 -2.79
N ASN A 108 -0.81 -0.16 -2.65
CA ASN A 108 0.09 -0.67 -3.70
C ASN A 108 -0.22 -2.12 -4.05
N HIS A 109 -0.42 -2.98 -3.06
CA HIS A 109 -0.72 -4.40 -3.27
C HIS A 109 -2.04 -4.62 -4.03
N ILE A 110 -3.08 -3.83 -3.72
CA ILE A 110 -4.40 -3.98 -4.37
C ILE A 110 -4.40 -3.41 -5.79
N ARG A 111 -3.80 -2.23 -6.00
CA ARG A 111 -3.92 -1.50 -7.28
C ARG A 111 -2.74 -1.70 -8.24
N GLY A 112 -1.60 -2.17 -7.75
CA GLY A 112 -0.40 -2.39 -8.57
C GLY A 112 0.06 -1.16 -9.36
N PRO A 113 0.25 0.02 -8.73
CA PRO A 113 0.71 1.22 -9.42
C PRO A 113 2.13 1.02 -10.00
N PRO A 114 2.52 1.80 -11.03
CA PRO A 114 3.89 1.79 -11.52
C PRO A 114 4.85 2.27 -10.42
N PHE A 115 6.09 1.77 -10.47
CA PHE A 115 7.11 2.12 -9.48
C PHE A 115 7.46 3.61 -9.53
N ILE A 116 7.67 4.12 -10.74
CA ILE A 116 7.99 5.50 -11.11
C ILE A 116 7.35 5.77 -12.47
N HIS A 117 6.91 7.02 -12.71
CA HIS A 117 6.38 7.44 -14.01
C HIS A 117 7.22 8.57 -14.59
N LYS A 118 7.53 8.52 -15.89
CA LYS A 118 8.13 9.64 -16.62
C LYS A 118 7.03 10.59 -17.10
N THR A 119 7.15 11.87 -16.77
CA THR A 119 6.28 12.93 -17.29
C THR A 119 6.51 13.08 -18.81
N GLY A 120 5.51 13.62 -19.53
CA GLY A 120 5.59 13.85 -20.98
C GLY A 120 6.81 14.65 -21.46
N ASN A 121 7.48 15.40 -20.56
CA ASN A 121 8.71 16.14 -20.83
C ASN A 121 10.00 15.31 -20.61
N GLY A 122 9.90 14.00 -20.39
CA GLY A 122 11.03 13.11 -20.14
C GLY A 122 11.60 13.15 -18.72
N GLN A 123 11.11 14.05 -17.86
CA GLN A 123 11.50 14.13 -16.45
C GLN A 123 10.84 13.02 -15.62
N ILE A 124 11.56 12.51 -14.63
CA ILE A 124 11.10 11.43 -13.76
C ILE A 124 10.26 12.02 -12.61
N ALA A 125 8.98 11.66 -12.54
CA ALA A 125 8.10 12.06 -11.45
C ALA A 125 8.07 10.98 -10.35
N TYR A 126 8.57 11.33 -9.16
CA TYR A 126 8.62 10.44 -7.99
C TYR A 126 7.35 10.46 -7.14
N ILE A 127 6.53 11.50 -7.28
CA ILE A 127 5.28 11.72 -6.54
C ILE A 127 4.13 11.80 -7.54
N HIS A 128 3.03 11.11 -7.26
CA HIS A 128 1.85 11.15 -8.12
C HIS A 128 1.10 12.49 -7.96
N GLY A 129 0.77 13.15 -9.08
CA GLY A 129 0.17 14.50 -9.06
C GLY A 129 -1.30 14.54 -8.61
N SER A 130 -2.00 13.41 -8.57
CA SER A 130 -3.36 13.31 -8.03
C SER A 130 -3.35 12.76 -6.61
N SER A 131 -4.20 13.30 -5.75
CA SER A 131 -4.37 12.88 -4.36
C SER A 131 -4.95 11.46 -4.22
N GLN A 132 -5.63 10.93 -5.24
CA GLN A 132 -6.20 9.58 -5.22
C GLN A 132 -5.23 8.47 -5.70
N GLY A 133 -4.09 8.87 -6.28
CA GLY A 133 -3.08 7.94 -6.80
C GLY A 133 -1.79 8.04 -6.01
N GLN A 134 -0.99 6.97 -6.02
CA GLN A 134 0.31 6.92 -5.37
C GLN A 134 1.27 6.07 -6.21
N PHE A 135 2.56 6.38 -6.18
CA PHE A 135 3.58 5.51 -6.74
C PHE A 135 4.19 4.59 -5.68
N VAL A 136 4.74 3.45 -6.09
CA VAL A 136 5.42 2.55 -5.14
C VAL A 136 6.62 3.25 -4.48
N PHE A 137 7.37 4.05 -5.25
CA PHE A 137 8.48 4.80 -4.68
C PHE A 137 8.01 5.85 -3.66
N GLU A 138 6.82 6.42 -3.87
CA GLU A 138 6.23 7.41 -2.98
C GLU A 138 5.89 6.83 -1.60
N THR A 139 5.44 5.56 -1.51
CA THR A 139 5.21 4.93 -0.19
C THR A 139 6.49 4.79 0.61
N TYR A 140 7.63 4.49 -0.04
CA TYR A 140 8.92 4.39 0.66
C TYR A 140 9.41 5.74 1.17
N ILE A 141 9.21 6.81 0.40
CA ILE A 141 9.51 8.18 0.85
C ILE A 141 8.68 8.50 2.10
N VAL A 142 7.36 8.27 2.06
CA VAL A 142 6.46 8.56 3.19
C VAL A 142 6.78 7.69 4.41
N MET A 143 7.13 6.42 4.20
CA MET A 143 7.56 5.51 5.27
C MET A 143 8.82 6.06 5.98
N PHE A 144 9.82 6.49 5.20
CA PHE A 144 11.06 7.07 5.74
C PHE A 144 10.80 8.36 6.51
N LEU A 145 10.00 9.28 5.96
CA LEU A 145 9.65 10.54 6.61
C LEU A 145 8.94 10.32 7.95
N ASN A 146 7.96 9.40 8.00
CA ASN A 146 7.28 9.03 9.24
C ASN A 146 8.23 8.39 10.26
N GLY A 147 9.12 7.50 9.80
CA GLY A 147 10.13 6.88 10.65
C GLY A 147 11.08 7.91 11.26
N ALA A 148 11.51 8.90 10.48
CA ALA A 148 12.34 10.00 10.95
C ALA A 148 11.60 10.84 12.02
N VAL A 149 10.35 11.26 11.77
CA VAL A 149 9.56 12.01 12.76
C VAL A 149 9.43 11.25 14.08
N VAL A 150 9.14 9.95 14.02
CA VAL A 150 9.01 9.10 15.21
C VAL A 150 10.34 8.93 15.93
N LEU A 151 11.45 8.77 15.19
CA LEU A 151 12.79 8.74 15.77
C LEU A 151 13.09 10.06 16.52
N GLY A 152 12.75 11.21 15.95
CA GLY A 152 12.87 12.51 16.61
C GLY A 152 12.09 12.55 17.92
N MET A 153 10.87 12.01 17.93
CA MET A 153 10.03 11.91 19.14
C MET A 153 10.61 10.97 20.20
N ILE A 154 11.20 9.84 19.79
CA ILE A 154 11.87 8.90 20.69
C ILE A 154 13.08 9.57 21.34
N LEU A 155 13.93 10.26 20.56
CA LEU A 155 15.09 10.99 21.09
C LEU A 155 14.68 12.06 22.11
N LEU A 156 13.59 12.79 21.86
CA LEU A 156 13.04 13.78 22.80
C LEU A 156 12.60 13.13 24.11
N THR A 157 11.87 12.01 24.02
CA THR A 157 11.37 11.29 25.20
C THR A 157 12.52 10.70 26.02
N GLU A 158 13.53 10.15 25.34
CA GLU A 158 14.72 9.59 25.99
C GLU A 158 15.58 10.69 26.64
N SER A 159 15.68 11.87 26.02
CA SER A 159 16.35 13.02 26.64
C SER A 159 15.69 13.48 27.96
N ALA A 160 14.36 13.36 28.04
CA ALA A 160 13.59 13.72 29.23
C ALA A 160 13.74 12.67 30.35
N ARG A 161 13.72 11.38 30.02
CA ARG A 161 13.85 10.27 30.98
C ARG A 161 15.29 9.95 31.40
N GLY A 162 16.28 10.25 30.56
CA GLY A 162 17.67 9.89 30.80
C GLY A 162 18.22 10.48 32.11
N LYS A 163 18.82 9.64 32.96
CA LYS A 163 19.50 10.05 34.20
C LYS A 163 21.01 10.34 34.00
N GLY A 164 21.48 10.35 32.75
CA GLY A 164 22.90 10.54 32.41
C GLY A 164 23.36 12.00 32.34
N ASP A 165 24.56 12.21 31.80
CA ASP A 165 25.22 13.51 31.69
C ASP A 165 24.28 14.59 31.09
N PRO A 166 24.18 15.78 31.69
CA PRO A 166 23.32 16.85 31.22
C PRO A 166 23.69 17.30 29.79
N LYS A 167 24.98 17.23 29.42
CA LYS A 167 25.45 17.52 28.06
C LYS A 167 24.87 16.56 27.03
N LYS A 168 24.86 15.24 27.29
CA LYS A 168 24.32 14.22 26.39
C LYS A 168 22.81 14.38 26.23
N ARG A 169 22.10 14.64 27.34
CA ARG A 169 20.65 14.91 27.31
C ARG A 169 20.32 16.12 26.47
N LYS A 170 21.08 17.21 26.60
CA LYS A 170 20.89 18.42 25.79
C LYS A 170 21.09 18.12 24.29
N ILE A 171 22.11 17.34 23.93
CA ILE A 171 22.34 16.92 22.54
C ILE A 171 21.17 16.09 22.01
N PHE A 172 20.66 15.11 22.78
CA PHE A 172 19.50 14.32 22.37
C PHE A 172 18.21 15.16 22.23
N ALA A 173 17.99 16.10 23.14
CA ALA A 173 16.84 16.99 23.07
C ALA A 173 16.89 17.89 21.83
N VAL A 174 18.04 18.54 21.58
CA VAL A 174 18.21 19.44 20.43
C VAL A 174 18.15 18.66 19.11
N SER A 175 18.83 17.52 19.02
CA SER A 175 18.79 16.68 17.82
C SER A 175 17.38 16.14 17.55
N GLY A 176 16.67 15.66 18.56
CA GLY A 176 15.28 15.22 18.43
C GLY A 176 14.34 16.33 17.96
N LEU A 177 14.49 17.55 18.49
CA LEU A 177 13.69 18.71 18.10
C LEU A 177 13.94 19.13 16.65
N VAL A 178 15.21 19.21 16.24
CA VAL A 178 15.60 19.53 14.86
C VAL A 178 15.05 18.48 13.90
N LEU A 179 15.22 17.20 14.23
CA LEU A 179 14.79 16.09 13.39
C LEU A 179 13.27 16.08 13.23
N LEU A 180 12.52 16.22 14.34
CA LEU A 180 11.07 16.32 14.29
C LEU A 180 10.62 17.52 13.45
N SER A 181 11.17 18.71 13.68
CA SER A 181 10.76 19.94 13.00
C SER A 181 11.02 19.89 11.49
N VAL A 182 12.21 19.42 11.09
CA VAL A 182 12.62 19.33 9.68
C VAL A 182 11.80 18.27 8.93
N PHE A 183 11.74 17.05 9.44
CA PHE A 183 11.07 15.95 8.74
C PHE A 183 9.54 16.10 8.75
N PHE A 184 8.96 16.66 9.80
CA PHE A 184 7.54 17.00 9.81
C PHE A 184 7.22 18.08 8.76
N SER A 185 8.10 19.09 8.62
CA SER A 185 7.93 20.09 7.58
C SER A 185 8.06 19.52 6.16
N LEU A 186 8.98 18.58 5.94
CA LEU A 186 9.13 17.91 4.64
C LEU A 186 7.89 17.07 4.31
N LEU A 187 7.35 16.35 5.28
CA LEU A 187 6.11 15.59 5.13
C LEU A 187 4.95 16.51 4.74
N LEU A 188 4.83 17.67 5.38
CA LEU A 188 3.80 18.66 5.07
C LEU A 188 3.95 19.26 3.66
N SER A 189 5.19 19.51 3.21
CA SER A 189 5.48 19.99 1.85
C SER A 189 5.10 18.95 0.77
N VAL A 190 5.42 17.68 0.99
CA VAL A 190 4.99 16.58 0.10
C VAL A 190 3.46 16.48 0.06
N PHE A 191 2.80 16.54 1.23
CA PHE A 191 1.34 16.51 1.31
C PHE A 191 0.68 17.67 0.55
N ARG A 192 1.23 18.87 0.68
CA ARG A 192 0.76 20.07 -0.01
C ARG A 192 0.90 19.97 -1.52
N THR A 193 2.02 19.43 -2.00
CA THR A 193 2.24 19.19 -3.44
C THR A 193 1.14 18.31 -4.02
N LYS A 194 0.66 17.33 -3.25
CA LYS A 194 -0.43 16.42 -3.64
C LYS A 194 -1.83 17.02 -3.50
N THR A 195 -2.01 18.02 -2.65
CA THR A 195 -3.32 18.62 -2.33
C THR A 195 -3.26 20.11 -2.60
N GLN A 196 -3.56 20.51 -3.85
CA GLN A 196 -3.39 21.88 -4.35
C GLN A 196 -4.24 22.97 -3.65
N GLY A 197 -5.04 22.61 -2.64
CA GLY A 197 -5.80 23.56 -1.81
C GLY A 197 -5.28 23.74 -0.38
N TYR A 198 -4.19 23.08 0.03
CA TYR A 198 -3.71 23.16 1.41
C TYR A 198 -2.87 24.43 1.66
N PRO A 199 -3.30 25.36 2.55
CA PRO A 199 -2.69 26.68 2.67
C PRO A 199 -1.52 26.75 3.66
N TYR A 200 -1.39 25.77 4.56
CA TYR A 200 -0.43 25.83 5.66
C TYR A 200 0.93 25.21 5.30
N SER A 201 2.00 25.83 5.78
CA SER A 201 3.38 25.36 5.68
C SER A 201 4.09 25.63 6.99
N PHE A 202 5.03 24.76 7.40
CA PHE A 202 5.78 24.94 8.65
C PHE A 202 7.10 25.67 8.41
N LEU A 203 8.13 24.97 7.91
CA LEU A 203 9.46 25.54 7.60
C LEU A 203 9.72 25.63 6.10
N PHE A 204 9.32 24.59 5.37
CA PHE A 204 9.50 24.48 3.92
C PHE A 204 8.15 24.60 3.21
N LYS A 205 8.15 25.23 2.04
CA LYS A 205 6.96 25.42 1.21
C LYS A 205 6.62 24.21 0.37
#